data_AF-B4D520-F1
#
_entry.id   AF-B4D520-F1
#
_cell.length_a   1.000
_cell.length_b   1.000
_cell.length_c   1.000
_cell.angle_alpha   90.00
_cell.angle_beta   90.00
_cell.angle_gamma   90.00
#
_symmetry.space_group_name_H-M   'P 1'
#
loop_
_entity.id
_entity.type
_entity.pdbx_description
1 polymer ?
#
loop_
_entity_poly.entity_id
_entity_poly.type
_entity_poly.pdbx_seq_one_letter_code
_entity_poly.pdbx_strand_id
1 'polypeptide(L)'
;MKRTGKCPKCGSTNIEKDAKVIDRNGSYSSEYEMTIATYQKPRAILFKGERISTVSAWVCADCGYLELYADAPREIKVRSEESL
;
A
#
# COMPACT_ATOMS: atom_id res chain seq x y z
N MET A 1 -4.27 -13.33 -2.58
CA MET A 1 -5.71 -13.26 -2.94
C MET A 1 -5.90 -12.82 -4.37
N LYS A 2 -5.39 -11.67 -4.80
CA LYS A 2 -5.64 -11.13 -6.17
C LYS A 2 -5.29 -12.10 -7.31
N ARG A 3 -4.15 -12.79 -7.19
CA ARG A 3 -3.69 -13.77 -8.18
C ARG A 3 -4.44 -15.11 -8.13
N THR A 4 -4.80 -15.58 -6.94
CA THR A 4 -5.24 -16.97 -6.72
C THR A 4 -6.74 -17.11 -6.45
N GLY A 5 -7.44 -16.02 -6.16
CA GLY A 5 -8.81 -16.05 -5.65
C GLY A 5 -8.96 -16.68 -4.26
N LYS A 6 -7.86 -16.94 -3.55
CA LYS A 6 -7.85 -17.56 -2.22
C LYS A 6 -7.01 -16.76 -1.22
N CYS A 7 -7.46 -16.71 0.02
CA CYS A 7 -6.70 -16.19 1.15
C CYS A 7 -5.44 -17.04 1.36
N PRO A 8 -4.22 -16.45 1.33
CA PRO A 8 -2.99 -17.22 1.54
C PRO A 8 -2.83 -17.69 2.99
N LYS A 9 -3.59 -17.12 3.93
CA LYS A 9 -3.52 -17.46 5.36
C LYS A 9 -4.44 -18.62 5.75
N CYS A 10 -5.68 -18.65 5.26
CA CYS A 10 -6.67 -19.66 5.65
C CYS A 10 -7.27 -20.46 4.48
N GLY A 11 -6.92 -20.15 3.23
CA GLY A 11 -7.45 -20.84 2.05
C GLY A 11 -8.86 -20.43 1.63
N SER A 12 -9.55 -19.58 2.39
CA SER A 12 -10.91 -19.11 2.07
C SER A 12 -10.98 -18.39 0.71
N THR A 13 -12.15 -18.48 0.07
CA THR A 13 -12.52 -17.73 -1.15
C THR A 13 -13.43 -16.53 -0.85
N ASN A 14 -13.85 -16.36 0.41
CA ASN A 14 -14.67 -15.24 0.85
C ASN A 14 -13.81 -13.98 1.00
N ILE A 15 -13.73 -13.20 -0.09
CA ILE A 15 -12.77 -12.11 -0.25
C ILE A 15 -13.48 -10.85 -0.76
N GLU A 16 -13.36 -9.78 0.01
CA GLU A 16 -13.70 -8.43 -0.43
C GLU A 16 -12.54 -7.87 -1.28
N LYS A 17 -12.86 -7.39 -2.47
CA LYS A 17 -11.88 -6.98 -3.48
C LYS A 17 -11.81 -5.47 -3.59
N ASP A 18 -10.60 -4.98 -3.83
CA ASP A 18 -10.31 -3.56 -4.14
C ASP A 18 -10.95 -2.59 -3.12
N ALA A 19 -10.91 -2.98 -1.84
CA ALA A 19 -11.36 -2.15 -0.73
C ALA A 19 -10.42 -0.94 -0.56
N LYS A 20 -11.02 0.23 -0.33
CA LYS A 20 -10.29 1.47 -0.03
C LYS A 20 -9.76 1.44 1.39
N VAL A 21 -8.46 1.70 1.55
CA VAL A 21 -7.83 1.79 2.86
C VAL A 21 -7.84 3.25 3.31
N ILE A 22 -8.55 3.52 4.40
CA ILE A 22 -8.74 4.87 4.91
C ILE A 22 -7.84 5.08 6.12
N ASP A 23 -7.00 6.10 6.06
CA ASP A 23 -6.25 6.64 7.19
C ASP A 23 -6.98 7.86 7.75
N ARG A 24 -7.06 7.95 9.09
CA ARG A 24 -7.73 9.05 9.79
C ARG A 24 -6.65 9.92 10.43
N ASN A 25 -6.38 11.07 9.84
CA ASN A 25 -5.53 12.07 10.47
C ASN A 25 -6.26 12.67 11.69
N GLY A 26 -5.52 12.90 12.79
CA GLY A 26 -6.03 13.24 14.13
C GLY A 26 -6.74 14.59 14.28
N SER A 27 -7.01 15.31 13.20
CA SER A 27 -7.81 16.54 13.22
C SER A 27 -9.15 16.28 12.53
N TYR A 28 -10.18 16.16 13.37
CA TYR A 28 -11.60 16.00 13.09
C TYR A 28 -12.06 16.13 11.62
N SER A 29 -12.66 15.05 11.12
CA SER A 29 -13.59 14.94 9.96
C SER A 29 -13.06 14.70 8.54
N SER A 30 -11.74 14.58 8.31
CA SER A 30 -11.25 14.21 6.97
C SER A 30 -10.70 12.78 6.92
N GLU A 31 -11.38 11.94 6.12
CA GLU A 31 -10.89 10.61 5.74
C GLU A 31 -9.93 10.77 4.56
N TYR A 32 -8.68 10.29 4.71
CA TYR A 32 -7.70 10.27 3.63
C TYR A 32 -7.44 8.83 3.19
N GLU A 33 -7.06 8.65 1.93
CA GLU A 33 -6.54 7.35 1.49
C GLU A 33 -5.18 7.10 2.15
N MET A 34 -4.97 5.87 2.61
CA MET A 34 -3.66 5.45 3.09
C MET A 34 -2.66 5.53 1.94
N THR A 35 -1.53 6.18 2.21
CA THR A 35 -0.43 6.31 1.25
C THR A 35 0.78 5.50 1.71
N ILE A 36 1.51 4.93 0.75
CA ILE A 36 2.84 4.37 0.94
C ILE A 36 3.86 5.25 0.21
N ALA A 37 5.03 5.44 0.83
CA ALA A 37 6.10 6.26 0.27
C ALA A 37 7.42 5.49 0.17
N THR A 38 8.20 5.78 -0.87
CA THR A 38 9.61 5.42 -1.00
C THR A 38 10.46 6.67 -1.19
N TYR A 39 11.72 6.58 -0.80
CA TYR A 39 12.66 7.71 -0.83
C TYR A 39 13.89 7.30 -1.60
N GLN A 40 14.25 8.05 -2.64
CA GLN A 40 15.48 7.83 -3.41
C GLN A 40 16.72 8.06 -2.53
N LYS A 41 16.67 9.07 -1.65
CA LYS A 41 17.73 9.43 -0.71
C LYS A 41 17.18 9.45 0.71
N PRO A 42 16.97 8.28 1.35
CA PRO A 42 16.28 8.18 2.63
C PRO A 42 16.97 8.97 3.76
N ARG A 43 18.29 9.15 3.66
CA ARG A 43 19.12 9.88 4.64
C ARG A 43 19.32 11.37 4.33
N ALA A 44 18.85 11.89 3.19
CA ALA A 44 19.02 13.31 2.86
C ALA A 44 18.11 14.19 3.73
N ILE A 45 18.59 15.38 4.11
CA ILE A 45 17.79 16.32 4.92
C ILE A 45 16.78 17.09 4.05
N LEU A 46 17.16 17.41 2.81
CA LEU A 46 16.32 18.05 1.80
C LEU A 46 16.30 17.20 0.51
N PHE A 47 15.22 17.30 -0.26
CA PHE A 47 15.07 16.63 -1.56
C PHE A 47 15.32 15.11 -1.51
N LYS A 48 14.65 14.40 -0.60
CA LYS A 48 14.75 12.93 -0.45
C LYS A 48 14.32 12.14 -1.69
N GLY A 49 13.79 12.81 -2.71
CA GLY A 49 13.22 12.17 -3.90
C GLY A 49 12.07 11.27 -3.53
N GLU A 50 11.12 11.81 -2.75
CA GLU A 50 9.93 11.07 -2.33
C GLU A 50 9.08 10.65 -3.55
N ARG A 51 8.56 9.45 -3.48
CA ARG A 51 7.60 8.87 -4.42
C ARG A 51 6.47 8.25 -3.61
N ILE A 52 5.24 8.61 -3.93
CA ILE A 52 4.05 8.22 -3.15
C ILE A 52 3.08 7.47 -4.06
N SER A 53 2.37 6.50 -3.50
CA SER A 53 1.17 5.90 -4.09
C SER A 53 0.12 5.70 -3.01
N THR A 54 -1.16 5.85 -3.37
CA THR A 54 -2.27 5.29 -2.58
C THR A 54 -2.23 3.76 -2.62
N VAL A 55 -2.96 3.12 -1.70
CA VAL A 55 -3.10 1.67 -1.67
C VAL A 55 -4.54 1.21 -1.66
N SER A 56 -4.78 0.11 -2.36
CA SER A 56 -6.00 -0.70 -2.31
C SER A 56 -5.74 -2.01 -1.57
N ALA A 57 -6.79 -2.58 -0.98
CA ALA A 57 -6.72 -3.82 -0.23
C ALA A 57 -7.64 -4.90 -0.81
N TRP A 58 -7.21 -6.15 -0.71
CA TRP A 58 -8.09 -7.30 -0.73
C TRP A 58 -8.18 -7.84 0.69
N VAL A 59 -9.39 -8.13 1.17
CA VAL A 59 -9.66 -8.51 2.56
C VAL A 59 -10.30 -9.88 2.61
N CYS A 60 -9.69 -10.82 3.32
CA CYS A 60 -10.34 -12.08 3.65
C CYS A 60 -11.41 -11.83 4.72
N ALA A 61 -12.69 -12.01 4.38
CA ALA A 61 -13.79 -11.77 5.30
C ALA A 61 -13.85 -12.78 6.45
N ASP A 62 -13.26 -13.98 6.28
CA ASP A 62 -13.30 -15.02 7.31
C ASP A 62 -12.19 -14.88 8.37
N CYS A 63 -11.00 -14.41 7.99
CA CYS A 63 -9.84 -14.37 8.88
C CYS A 63 -9.17 -13.00 9.00
N GLY A 64 -9.70 -11.97 8.34
CA GLY A 64 -9.21 -10.59 8.40
C GLY A 64 -7.83 -10.35 7.77
N TYR A 65 -7.28 -11.32 7.02
CA TYR A 65 -6.00 -11.11 6.33
C TYR A 65 -6.16 -10.06 5.23
N LEU A 66 -5.24 -9.10 5.19
CA LEU A 66 -5.17 -8.03 4.21
C LEU A 66 -4.03 -8.28 3.23
N GLU A 67 -4.29 -8.11 1.94
CA GLU A 67 -3.28 -8.03 0.89
C GLU A 67 -3.36 -6.64 0.26
N LEU A 68 -2.32 -5.82 0.49
CA LEU A 68 -2.25 -4.44 0.02
C LEU A 68 -1.53 -4.33 -1.34
N TYR A 69 -2.00 -3.43 -2.18
CA TYR A 69 -1.44 -3.12 -3.49
C TYR A 69 -1.25 -1.62 -3.63
N ALA A 70 -0.08 -1.18 -4.10
CA ALA A 70 0.09 0.19 -4.57
C ALA A 70 -0.72 0.37 -5.85
N ASP A 71 -1.49 1.45 -5.92
CA ASP A 71 -2.32 1.76 -7.10
C ASP A 71 -1.46 2.24 -8.29
N ALA A 72 -0.33 2.88 -8.01
CA ALA A 72 0.66 3.32 -8.99
C ALA A 72 2.04 2.65 -8.74
N PRO A 73 2.17 1.32 -8.95
CA PRO A 73 3.37 0.56 -8.56
C PRO A 73 4.64 0.96 -9.33
N ARG A 74 4.50 1.56 -10.53
CA ARG A 74 5.64 2.06 -11.30
C ARG A 74 6.16 3.40 -10.78
N GLU A 75 5.30 4.19 -10.17
CA GLU A 75 5.63 5.54 -9.69
C GLU A 75 6.37 5.48 -8.35
N ILE A 76 6.06 4.49 -7.51
CA ILE A 76 6.74 4.25 -6.23
C ILE A 76 8.11 3.56 -6.35
N LYS A 77 8.52 3.14 -7.55
CA LYS A 77 9.81 2.48 -7.75
C LYS A 77 10.95 3.49 -7.75
N VAL A 78 11.84 3.39 -6.77
CA VAL A 78 13.12 4.12 -6.76
C VAL A 78 14.22 3.26 -7.38
N ARG A 79 15.17 3.90 -8.08
CA ARG A 79 16.45 3.29 -8.46
C ARG A 79 17.46 3.71 -7.40
N SER A 80 18.10 2.77 -6.71
CA SER A 80 19.17 3.05 -5.76
C SER A 80 20.39 3.64 -6.47
N GLU A 81 20.97 4.72 -5.94
CA GLU A 81 22.25 5.31 -6.42
C GLU A 81 23.49 4.60 -5.82
N GLU A 82 23.34 3.41 -5.24
CA GLU A 82 24.44 2.67 -4.58
C GLU A 82 25.12 1.68 -5.55
N SER A 83 25.44 2.15 -6.76
CA SER A 83 26.24 1.41 -7.75
C SER A 83 26.86 2.35 -8.81
N LEU A 84 27.62 3.36 -8.38
CA LEU A 84 28.67 3.98 -9.19
C LEU A 84 29.92 4.13 -8.34
#